data_AF-G4Z9A7-F1
#
_entry.id   AF-G4Z9A7-F1
#
_cell.length_a   1.000
_cell.length_b   1.000
_cell.length_c   1.000
_cell.angle_alpha   90.00
_cell.angle_beta   90.00
_cell.angle_gamma   90.00
#
_symmetry.space_group_name_H-M   'P 1'
#
loop_
_entity.id
_entity.type
_entity.pdbx_description
1 polymer ?
#
loop_
_entity_poly.entity_id
_entity_poly.type
_entity_poly.pdbx_seq_one_letter_code
_entity_poly.pdbx_strand_id
1 'polypeptide(L)' 'MTISIDMRWRSIVLTYFYDIDLTVVASVMGVSTRSISGWGYLFRRRGNVIPNARIE' A
#
# COMPACT_ATOMS: atom_id res chain seq x y z
N MET A 1 11.90 -6.18 -8.76
CA MET A 1 12.06 -4.83 -8.18
C MET A 1 11.34 -4.80 -6.83
N THR A 2 12.08 -4.74 -5.73
CA THR A 2 11.50 -4.78 -4.38
C THR A 2 11.21 -3.36 -3.93
N ILE A 3 9.93 -2.99 -3.90
CA ILE A 3 9.50 -1.69 -3.36
C ILE A 3 9.67 -1.70 -1.84
N SER A 4 10.30 -0.63 -1.32
CA SER A 4 10.60 -0.50 0.10
C SER A 4 9.35 -0.56 0.96
N ILE A 5 9.51 -1.01 2.21
CA ILE A 5 8.42 -1.10 3.19
C ILE A 5 7.74 0.26 3.40
N ASP A 6 8.54 1.32 3.52
CA ASP A 6 8.07 2.69 3.74
C ASP A 6 7.19 3.18 2.59
N MET A 7 7.56 2.87 1.35
CA MET A 7 6.77 3.20 0.18
C MET A 7 5.39 2.54 0.24
N ARG A 8 5.32 1.26 0.64
CA ARG A 8 4.03 0.55 0.74
C ARG A 8 3.13 1.21 1.78
N TRP A 9 3.67 1.49 2.97
CA TRP A 9 2.93 2.16 4.03
C TRP A 9 2.46 3.54 3.61
N ARG A 10 3.32 4.35 2.96
CA ARG A 10 2.93 5.66 2.43
C ARG A 10 1.80 5.55 1.42
N SER A 11 1.83 4.57 0.51
CA SER A 11 0.71 4.35 -0.42
C SER A 11 -0.58 4.00 0.31
N ILE A 12 -0.53 3.19 1.37
CA ILE A 12 -1.72 2.87 2.17
C ILE A 12 -2.26 4.10 2.89
N VAL A 13 -1.39 4.88 3.53
CA VAL A 13 -1.82 6.10 4.24
C VAL A 13 -2.49 7.09 3.28
N LEU A 14 -1.85 7.37 2.14
CA LEU A 14 -2.39 8.28 1.13
C LEU A 14 -3.74 7.80 0.58
N THR A 15 -3.87 6.51 0.24
CA THR A 15 -5.10 5.99 -0.35
C THR A 15 -6.23 5.79 0.67
N TYR A 16 -5.95 5.23 1.84
CA TYR A 16 -7.02 4.77 2.77
C TYR A 16 -7.31 5.73 3.92
N PHE A 17 -6.35 6.56 4.32
CA PHE A 17 -6.55 7.50 5.44
C PHE A 17 -6.79 8.93 4.94
N TYR A 18 -6.13 9.31 3.84
CA TYR A 18 -6.33 10.61 3.20
C TYR A 18 -7.30 10.58 2.01
N ASP A 19 -7.87 9.41 1.70
CA ASP A 19 -8.85 9.22 0.62
C ASP A 19 -8.39 9.76 -0.75
N ILE A 20 -7.08 9.72 -1.02
CA ILE A 20 -6.52 10.16 -2.29
C ILE A 20 -6.73 9.06 -3.33
N ASP A 21 -7.22 9.45 -4.51
CA ASP A 21 -7.48 8.53 -5.60
C ASP A 21 -6.29 7.60 -5.91
N LEU A 22 -6.60 6.32 -6.09
CA LEU A 22 -5.61 5.26 -6.27
C LEU A 22 -4.71 5.50 -7.49
N THR A 23 -5.25 6.09 -8.56
CA THR A 23 -4.48 6.36 -9.78
C THR A 23 -3.49 7.50 -9.58
N VAL A 24 -3.85 8.51 -8.78
CA VAL A 24 -2.96 9.60 -8.38
C VAL A 24 -1.82 9.08 -7.52
N VAL A 25 -2.12 8.28 -6.49
CA VAL A 25 -1.09 7.67 -5.64
C VAL A 25 -0.16 6.77 -6.45
N ALA A 26 -0.70 5.98 -7.38
CA ALA A 26 0.09 5.14 -8.29
C ALA A 26 1.07 5.98 -9.14
N SER A 27 0.59 7.10 -9.70
CA SER A 27 1.41 8.02 -10.49
C SER A 27 2.53 8.66 -9.67
N VAL A 28 2.23 9.21 -8.49
CA VAL A 28 3.21 9.89 -7.63
C VAL A 28 4.26 8.91 -7.09
N MET A 29 3.83 7.71 -6.70
CA MET A 29 4.72 6.72 -6.08
C MET A 29 5.52 5.92 -7.13
N GLY A 30 5.17 6.03 -8.42
CA GLY A 30 5.81 5.27 -9.50
C GLY A 30 5.53 3.77 -9.42
N VAL A 31 4.33 3.38 -8.97
CA VAL A 31 3.93 1.98 -8.75
C VAL A 31 2.59 1.69 -9.39
N SER A 32 2.32 0.43 -9.75
CA SER A 32 1.03 0.08 -10.34
C SER A 32 -0.11 0.16 -9.32
N THR A 33 -1.31 0.55 -9.76
CA THR A 33 -2.54 0.49 -8.95
C THR A 33 -2.77 -0.92 -8.40
N ARG A 34 -2.44 -1.97 -9.16
CA ARG A 34 -2.50 -3.37 -8.73
C ARG A 34 -1.61 -3.64 -7.51
N SER A 35 -0.40 -3.07 -7.46
CA SER A 35 0.51 -3.21 -6.32
C SER A 35 -0.09 -2.58 -5.06
N ILE A 36 -0.62 -1.35 -5.17
CA ILE A 36 -1.26 -0.65 -4.05
C ILE A 36 -2.50 -1.41 -3.56
N SER A 37 -3.36 -1.87 -4.48
CA SER A 37 -4.52 -2.70 -4.14
C SER A 37 -4.12 -3.98 -3.42
N GLY A 38 -3.03 -4.64 -3.84
CA GLY A 38 -2.49 -5.81 -3.17
C GLY A 38 -2.04 -5.54 -1.74
N TRP A 39 -1.32 -4.43 -1.52
CA TRP A 39 -0.94 -4.02 -0.16
C TRP A 39 -2.15 -3.61 0.68
N GLY A 40 -3.13 -2.95 0.09
CA GLY A 40 -4.39 -2.60 0.76
C GLY A 40 -5.18 -3.83 1.20
N TYR A 41 -5.20 -4.87 0.36
CA TYR A 41 -5.78 -6.16 0.74
C TYR A 41 -5.05 -6.80 1.93
N LEU A 42 -3.72 -6.81 1.93
CA LEU A 42 -2.93 -7.31 3.06
C LEU A 42 -3.19 -6.50 4.34
N PHE A 43 -3.21 -5.18 4.22
CA PHE A 43 -3.48 -4.26 5.33
C PHE A 43 -4.86 -4.53 5.95
N ARG A 44 -5.93 -4.58 5.13
CA ARG A 44 -7.28 -4.87 5.64
C ARG A 44 -7.39 -6.26 6.29
N ARG A 45 -6.66 -7.25 5.76
CA ARG A 45 -6.76 -8.63 6.24
C ARG A 45 -5.88 -8.92 7.47
N ARG A 46 -4.74 -8.25 7.61
CA ARG A 46 -3.69 -8.60 8.58
C ARG A 46 -3.20 -7.43 9.43
N GLY A 47 -3.68 -6.22 9.16
CA GLY A 47 -3.13 -4.99 9.71
C GLY A 47 -1.75 -4.63 9.16
N ASN A 48 -1.21 -5.35 8.16
CA ASN A 48 0.16 -5.16 7.68
C ASN A 48 0.27 -5.24 6.15
N VAL A 49 1.24 -4.51 5.57
CA VAL A 49 1.54 -4.48 4.13
C VAL A 49 2.64 -5.48 3.72
N ILE A 50 3.22 -6.19 4.68
CA ILE A 50 4.23 -7.22 4.46
C ILE A 50 3.56 -8.58 4.28
N PRO A 51 3.90 -9.32 3.20
CA PRO A 51 3.55 -10.72 3.10
C PRO A 51 4.17 -11.50 4.26
N ASN A 52 3.33 -12.16 5.05
CA ASN A 52 3.70 -13.06 6.15
C ASN A 52 4.23 -12.40 7.44
N ALA A 53 4.16 -11.07 7.58
CA ALA A 53 4.24 -10.46 8.90
C ALA A 53 2.84 -10.37 9.51
N ARG A 54 2.64 -10.97 10.68
CA ARG A 54 1.49 -10.68 11.55
C ARG A 54 1.93 -9.60 12.53
N ILE A 55 1.10 -8.60 12.75
CA ILE A 55 1.27 -7.74 13.92
C ILE A 55 0.69 -8.57 15.08
N GLU A 56 1.56 -8.97 16.00
CA GLU A 56 1.15 -9.53 17.30
C GLU A 56 0.70 -8.40 18.24
#